data_AF-D2QIH3-F1
#
_entry.id   AF-D2QIH3-F1
#
_cell.length_a   1.000
_cell.length_b   1.000
_cell.length_c   1.000
_cell.angle_alpha   90.00
_cell.angle_beta   90.00
_cell.angle_gamma   90.00
#
_symmetry.space_group_name_H-M   'P 1'
#
loop_
_entity.id
_entity.type
_entity.pdbx_description
1 polymer ?
#
loop_
_entity_poly.entity_id
_entity_poly.type
_entity_poly.pdbx_seq_one_letter_code
_entity_poly.pdbx_strand_id
1 'polypeptide(L)'
;MFRITQSLLIIVGLFLFSATFAQQPDTLWNRLLKENTRLLRPDGGGFTGKGWDLIQTGVTQNQYVLIGEDHFMAEIPYFTEQVLKTSTFNTFGLEVDPYIAQMLNQKLTQADTISKIQWARQAGPALSFYSLTEEFHMLREASRLHTSLIGLDQVALMSDYLLFEELARSATQASVRVQYEAMAKRAKIATEKLTNDLSQPMYMQSAAFEQDLSILAKLPMTSREKDILEAIKLSARIYKSGSHSLRVQLMKHQLMLAYASTIKDKKVLIKMGAMHCARGESYLTVYDCGNLLSNLAESEFKSSFHIAIFGKNGVQGSPFKGLPAHELDPDKGDLKFIKPFFDATPTDSWVVFDLVPFRKALQRQTLKIEDVDLRRTILGYDALVIFPTAHPSHALK
;
A
#
# COMPACT_ATOMS: atom_id res chain seq x y z
N MET A 1 61.23 -22.37 -77.63
CA MET A 1 60.66 -22.56 -76.27
C MET A 1 59.82 -21.35 -75.93
N PHE A 2 58.62 -21.61 -75.41
CA PHE A 2 57.51 -20.68 -75.11
C PHE A 2 57.92 -19.58 -74.11
N ARG A 3 57.60 -18.28 -74.28
CA ARG A 3 56.31 -17.54 -74.30
C ARG A 3 55.67 -17.36 -72.90
N ILE A 4 55.43 -16.08 -72.58
CA ILE A 4 54.28 -15.47 -71.86
C ILE A 4 54.60 -14.74 -70.54
N THR A 5 54.35 -13.43 -70.63
CA THR A 5 54.15 -12.37 -69.63
C THR A 5 53.01 -12.66 -68.65
N GLN A 6 53.14 -12.26 -67.39
CA GLN A 6 51.98 -12.01 -66.52
C GLN A 6 52.15 -10.75 -65.67
N SER A 7 51.35 -9.76 -66.03
CA SER A 7 50.93 -8.62 -65.21
C SER A 7 50.10 -9.12 -64.03
N LEU A 8 50.39 -8.66 -62.81
CA LEU A 8 49.52 -8.90 -61.66
C LEU A 8 48.66 -7.65 -61.42
N LEU A 9 47.36 -7.78 -61.68
CA LEU A 9 46.33 -6.81 -61.37
C LEU A 9 46.23 -6.57 -59.87
N ILE A 10 46.21 -5.30 -59.49
CA ILE A 10 45.74 -4.80 -58.20
C ILE A 10 44.22 -4.94 -58.17
N ILE A 11 43.69 -5.86 -57.36
CA ILE A 11 42.26 -5.91 -57.03
C ILE A 11 42.08 -5.12 -55.73
N VAL A 12 41.65 -3.86 -55.86
CA VAL A 12 41.09 -3.08 -54.75
C VAL A 12 39.68 -3.60 -54.50
N GLY A 13 39.53 -4.46 -53.49
CA GLY A 13 38.22 -4.86 -52.97
C GLY A 13 37.59 -3.73 -52.18
N LEU A 14 36.68 -2.99 -52.80
CA LEU A 14 35.75 -2.07 -52.14
C LEU A 14 34.76 -2.89 -51.29
N PHE A 15 35.11 -3.11 -50.01
CA PHE A 15 34.14 -3.49 -49.00
C PHE A 15 33.30 -2.26 -48.66
N LEU A 16 32.17 -2.11 -49.35
CA LEU A 16 31.06 -1.29 -48.88
C LEU A 16 30.48 -1.95 -47.63
N PHE A 17 31.00 -1.57 -46.46
CA PHE A 17 30.31 -1.79 -45.20
C PHE A 17 29.05 -0.92 -45.20
N SER A 18 27.94 -1.50 -45.67
CA SER A 18 26.62 -1.03 -45.31
C SER A 18 26.51 -1.18 -43.80
N ALA A 19 26.76 -0.09 -43.07
CA ALA A 19 26.39 0.03 -41.67
C ALA A 19 24.86 0.04 -41.59
N THR A 20 24.23 -1.13 -41.72
CA THR A 20 22.89 -1.33 -41.19
C THR A 20 23.01 -1.20 -39.69
N PHE A 21 22.69 0.00 -39.18
CA PHE A 21 22.34 0.18 -37.78
C PHE A 21 21.28 -0.87 -37.46
N ALA A 22 21.69 -1.95 -36.79
CA ALA A 22 20.77 -2.94 -36.26
C ALA A 22 19.98 -2.23 -35.15
N GLN A 23 18.84 -1.63 -35.52
CA GLN A 23 17.78 -1.35 -34.55
C GLN A 23 17.45 -2.70 -33.93
N GLN A 24 17.56 -2.81 -32.60
CA GLN A 24 17.03 -3.97 -31.89
C GLN A 24 15.60 -4.23 -32.38
N PRO A 25 15.21 -5.49 -32.65
CA PRO A 25 13.84 -5.79 -33.06
C PRO A 25 12.87 -5.18 -32.05
N ASP A 26 11.92 -4.38 -32.54
CA ASP A 26 10.88 -3.79 -31.70
C ASP A 26 9.98 -4.90 -31.14
N THR A 27 10.32 -5.39 -29.95
CA THR A 27 9.60 -6.47 -29.30
C THR A 27 8.17 -6.04 -28.97
N LEU A 28 7.24 -6.99 -28.81
CA LEU A 28 5.90 -6.65 -28.35
C LEU A 28 5.94 -5.89 -27.01
N TRP A 29 6.88 -6.22 -26.13
CA TRP A 29 7.12 -5.50 -24.88
C TRP A 29 7.44 -4.02 -25.11
N ASN A 30 8.43 -3.73 -25.97
CA ASN A 30 8.85 -2.35 -26.26
C ASN A 30 7.72 -1.52 -26.88
N ARG A 31 6.94 -2.11 -27.79
CA ARG A 31 5.73 -1.46 -28.35
C ARG A 31 4.70 -1.16 -27.29
N LEU A 32 4.35 -2.14 -26.46
CA LEU A 32 3.38 -1.96 -25.39
C LEU A 32 3.84 -0.87 -24.42
N LEU A 33 5.12 -0.85 -24.05
CA LEU A 33 5.69 0.17 -23.17
C LEU A 33 5.58 1.56 -23.81
N LYS A 34 6.01 1.72 -25.05
CA LYS A 34 5.94 2.99 -25.78
C LYS A 34 4.50 3.50 -25.94
N GLU A 35 3.57 2.63 -26.30
CA GLU A 35 2.17 3.00 -26.61
C GLU A 35 1.34 3.28 -25.35
N ASN A 36 1.71 2.68 -24.21
CA ASN A 36 0.90 2.69 -22.99
C ASN A 36 1.57 3.42 -21.81
N THR A 37 2.64 4.16 -22.09
CA THR A 37 3.28 5.09 -21.15
C THR A 37 2.65 6.47 -21.27
N ARG A 38 2.15 7.02 -20.16
CA ARG A 38 1.49 8.34 -20.14
C ARG A 38 2.11 9.22 -19.07
N LEU A 39 2.49 10.44 -19.44
CA LEU A 39 3.02 11.41 -18.49
C LEU A 39 1.94 11.86 -17.49
N LEU A 40 2.37 12.00 -16.25
CA LEU A 40 1.62 12.56 -15.13
C LEU A 40 2.46 13.69 -14.55
N ARG A 41 1.85 14.85 -14.30
CA ARG A 41 2.57 16.01 -13.79
C ARG A 41 1.88 16.52 -12.53
N PRO A 42 2.55 16.55 -11.37
CA PRO A 42 2.04 17.29 -10.23
C PRO A 42 2.00 18.79 -10.60
N ASP A 43 0.95 19.45 -10.15
CA ASP A 43 0.70 20.88 -10.30
C ASP A 43 0.20 21.43 -8.95
N GLY A 44 0.24 22.74 -8.74
CA GLY A 44 -0.18 23.39 -7.49
C GLY A 44 -1.62 23.07 -7.06
N GLY A 45 -2.47 22.57 -7.97
CA GLY A 45 -3.84 22.15 -7.71
C GLY A 45 -4.11 20.64 -7.74
N GLY A 46 -3.11 19.79 -8.00
CA GLY A 46 -3.29 18.33 -8.14
C GLY A 46 -2.42 17.72 -9.22
N PHE A 47 -2.99 16.93 -10.14
CA PHE A 47 -2.27 16.34 -11.25
C PHE A 47 -2.85 16.74 -12.61
N THR A 48 -2.01 16.73 -13.64
CA THR A 48 -2.39 16.95 -15.03
C THR A 48 -1.72 15.94 -15.98
N GLY A 49 -2.20 15.89 -17.23
CA GLY A 49 -1.64 15.07 -18.31
C GLY A 49 -2.40 13.77 -18.56
N LYS A 50 -2.06 13.09 -19.66
CA LYS A 50 -2.76 11.87 -20.11
C LYS A 50 -2.72 10.72 -19.11
N GLY A 51 -1.71 10.70 -18.23
CA GLY A 51 -1.65 9.74 -17.12
C GLY A 51 -2.73 10.03 -16.09
N TRP A 52 -2.97 11.30 -15.78
CA TRP A 52 -4.05 11.70 -14.89
C TRP A 52 -5.43 11.42 -15.47
N ASP A 53 -5.63 11.70 -16.77
CA ASP A 53 -6.90 11.39 -17.45
C ASP A 53 -7.27 9.90 -17.32
N LEU A 54 -6.28 8.99 -17.40
CA LEU A 54 -6.47 7.56 -17.18
C LEU A 54 -6.93 7.28 -15.74
N ILE A 55 -6.22 7.83 -14.75
CA ILE A 55 -6.55 7.63 -13.35
C ILE A 55 -7.95 8.17 -13.05
N GLN A 56 -8.27 9.39 -13.51
CA GLN A 56 -9.58 9.99 -13.29
C GLN A 56 -10.73 9.19 -13.92
N THR A 57 -10.51 8.70 -15.13
CA THR A 57 -11.48 7.84 -15.83
C THR A 57 -11.70 6.54 -15.05
N GLY A 58 -10.62 5.84 -14.67
CA GLY A 58 -10.68 4.60 -13.89
C GLY A 58 -11.37 4.80 -12.54
N VAL A 59 -11.00 5.86 -11.82
CA VAL A 59 -11.63 6.24 -10.54
C VAL A 59 -13.12 6.54 -10.73
N THR A 60 -13.50 7.28 -11.76
CA THR A 60 -14.90 7.68 -11.99
C THR A 60 -15.79 6.50 -12.33
N GLN A 61 -15.31 5.61 -13.20
CA GLN A 61 -16.09 4.49 -13.76
C GLN A 61 -16.25 3.30 -12.82
N ASN A 62 -15.42 3.19 -11.79
CA ASN A 62 -15.40 2.01 -10.91
C ASN A 62 -15.95 2.33 -9.53
N GLN A 63 -16.72 1.38 -8.98
CA GLN A 63 -17.24 1.44 -7.62
C GLN A 63 -16.13 1.24 -6.59
N TYR A 64 -15.22 0.29 -6.87
CA TYR A 64 -14.07 -0.02 -6.02
C TYR A 64 -12.80 0.47 -6.68
N VAL A 65 -12.08 1.34 -5.98
CA VAL A 65 -10.77 1.86 -6.37
C VAL A 65 -9.77 1.42 -5.32
N LEU A 66 -8.69 0.77 -5.75
CA LEU A 66 -7.66 0.26 -4.85
C LEU A 66 -6.31 0.86 -5.22
N ILE A 67 -5.60 1.40 -4.24
CA ILE A 67 -4.24 1.89 -4.34
C ILE A 67 -3.35 0.95 -3.53
N GLY A 68 -2.54 0.18 -4.25
CA GLY A 68 -1.46 -0.64 -3.72
C GLY A 68 -0.17 0.18 -3.67
N GLU A 69 0.42 0.32 -2.49
CA GLU A 69 1.58 1.19 -2.27
C GLU A 69 2.79 0.48 -1.67
N ASP A 70 3.88 1.24 -1.51
CA ASP A 70 4.97 0.96 -0.59
C ASP A 70 5.07 2.13 0.41
N HIS A 71 5.15 1.87 1.70
CA HIS A 71 4.86 2.88 2.74
C HIS A 71 5.94 3.98 2.83
N PHE A 72 5.65 5.03 3.61
CA PHE A 72 6.62 6.03 4.10
C PHE A 72 7.23 7.00 3.07
N MET A 73 6.58 7.18 1.93
CA MET A 73 6.95 8.19 0.93
C MET A 73 5.87 9.27 0.83
N ALA A 74 6.26 10.54 0.88
CA ALA A 74 5.35 11.70 0.90
C ALA A 74 4.46 11.81 -0.35
N GLU A 75 4.94 11.30 -1.48
CA GLU A 75 4.27 11.30 -2.77
C GLU A 75 2.97 10.49 -2.77
N ILE A 76 2.91 9.41 -2.00
CA ILE A 76 1.80 8.46 -2.02
C ILE A 76 0.54 8.99 -1.33
N PRO A 77 0.58 9.56 -0.11
CA PRO A 77 -0.57 10.24 0.46
C PRO A 77 -0.97 11.46 -0.37
N TYR A 78 -0.04 12.19 -0.98
CA TYR A 78 -0.38 13.28 -1.93
C TYR A 78 -1.15 12.76 -3.15
N PHE A 79 -0.69 11.67 -3.78
CA PHE A 79 -1.40 11.00 -4.88
C PHE A 79 -2.79 10.55 -4.45
N THR A 80 -2.88 9.87 -3.31
CA THR A 80 -4.15 9.36 -2.76
C THR A 80 -5.13 10.49 -2.46
N GLU A 81 -4.66 11.61 -1.93
CA GLU A 81 -5.48 12.81 -1.72
C GLU A 81 -6.08 13.34 -3.04
N GLN A 82 -5.32 13.36 -4.13
CA GLN A 82 -5.86 13.78 -5.42
C GLN A 82 -6.87 12.78 -5.98
N VAL A 83 -6.67 11.48 -5.74
CA VAL A 83 -7.67 10.45 -6.07
C VAL A 83 -8.95 10.69 -5.28
N LEU A 84 -8.86 10.93 -3.96
CA LEU A 84 -10.01 11.27 -3.11
C LEU A 84 -10.81 12.47 -3.64
N LYS A 85 -10.14 13.49 -4.21
CA LYS A 85 -10.80 14.67 -4.79
C LYS A 85 -11.45 14.43 -6.15
N THR A 86 -11.15 13.31 -6.81
CA THR A 86 -11.67 13.00 -8.15
C THR A 86 -13.12 12.50 -8.13
N SER A 87 -13.59 11.96 -7.00
CA SER A 87 -14.96 11.47 -6.88
C SER A 87 -15.44 11.52 -5.43
N THR A 88 -16.75 11.45 -5.22
CA THR A 88 -17.32 11.36 -3.88
C THR A 88 -17.21 9.93 -3.37
N PHE A 89 -16.18 9.65 -2.57
CA PHE A 89 -16.04 8.37 -1.89
C PHE A 89 -16.87 8.34 -0.62
N ASN A 90 -17.68 7.29 -0.45
CA ASN A 90 -18.40 7.04 0.79
C ASN A 90 -17.46 6.47 1.86
N THR A 91 -16.57 5.58 1.44
CA THR A 91 -15.75 4.77 2.34
C THR A 91 -14.29 4.76 1.89
N PHE A 92 -13.38 4.89 2.85
CA PHE A 92 -11.95 4.74 2.65
C PHE A 92 -11.41 3.64 3.58
N GLY A 93 -11.06 2.49 3.00
CA GLY A 93 -10.44 1.38 3.72
C GLY A 93 -8.95 1.54 3.86
N LEU A 94 -8.47 1.27 5.07
CA LEU A 94 -7.12 1.52 5.53
C LEU A 94 -6.47 0.23 6.06
N GLU A 95 -5.15 0.10 5.94
CA GLU A 95 -4.35 -0.99 6.52
C GLU A 95 -4.06 -0.71 8.01
N VAL A 96 -5.12 -0.62 8.79
CA VAL A 96 -5.13 -0.57 10.26
C VAL A 96 -6.33 -1.37 10.76
N ASP A 97 -6.37 -1.66 12.06
CA ASP A 97 -7.52 -2.33 12.65
C ASP A 97 -8.79 -1.45 12.69
N PRO A 98 -9.98 -2.07 12.81
CA PRO A 98 -11.25 -1.36 12.83
C PRO A 98 -11.38 -0.37 13.99
N TYR A 99 -10.69 -0.61 15.11
CA TYR A 99 -10.80 0.22 16.30
C TYR A 99 -10.03 1.53 16.14
N ILE A 100 -8.82 1.47 15.59
CA ILE A 100 -8.05 2.66 15.23
C ILE A 100 -8.77 3.47 14.16
N ALA A 101 -9.33 2.83 13.13
CA ALA A 101 -10.15 3.52 12.13
C ALA A 101 -11.37 4.22 12.76
N GLN A 102 -12.04 3.59 13.73
CA GLN A 102 -13.13 4.21 14.48
C GLN A 102 -12.66 5.43 15.27
N MET A 103 -11.53 5.34 15.97
CA MET A 103 -10.95 6.48 16.69
C MET A 103 -10.60 7.64 15.74
N LEU A 104 -10.03 7.33 14.56
CA LEU A 104 -9.74 8.32 13.53
C LEU A 104 -11.01 9.02 13.03
N ASN A 105 -12.08 8.28 12.71
CA ASN A 105 -13.37 8.89 12.33
C ASN A 105 -13.89 9.87 13.39
N GLN A 106 -13.82 9.48 14.67
CA GLN A 106 -14.29 10.32 15.77
C GLN A 106 -13.43 11.57 15.97
N LYS A 107 -12.11 11.44 15.84
CA LYS A 107 -11.18 12.56 16.07
C LYS A 107 -11.14 13.53 14.90
N LEU A 108 -11.15 13.03 13.67
CA LEU A 108 -11.04 13.85 12.47
C LEU A 108 -12.28 14.71 12.20
N THR A 109 -13.45 14.31 12.72
CA THR A 109 -14.71 15.06 12.61
C THR A 109 -14.83 16.24 13.58
N GLN A 110 -13.95 16.36 14.59
CA GLN A 110 -13.97 17.49 15.53
C GLN A 110 -13.67 18.82 14.81
N ALA A 111 -14.12 19.97 15.31
CA ALA A 111 -13.83 21.25 14.62
C ALA A 111 -12.38 21.72 14.84
N ASP A 112 -11.83 21.51 16.03
CA ASP A 112 -10.53 22.05 16.41
C ASP A 112 -9.36 21.27 15.78
N THR A 113 -8.67 21.93 14.84
CA THR A 113 -7.49 21.37 14.17
C THR A 113 -6.31 21.20 15.11
N ILE A 114 -6.15 22.07 16.11
CA ILE A 114 -5.02 22.01 17.05
C ILE A 114 -5.14 20.76 17.92
N SER A 115 -6.33 20.53 18.51
CA SER A 115 -6.58 19.31 19.31
C SER A 115 -6.39 18.03 18.50
N LYS A 116 -6.77 18.00 17.20
CA LYS A 116 -6.53 16.82 16.34
C LYS A 116 -5.05 16.51 16.19
N ILE A 117 -4.26 17.52 15.87
CA ILE A 117 -2.81 17.35 15.68
C ILE A 117 -2.15 16.96 16.99
N GLN A 118 -2.53 17.60 18.12
CA GLN A 118 -2.03 17.23 19.44
C GLN A 118 -2.37 15.79 19.80
N TRP A 119 -3.61 15.35 19.58
CA TRP A 119 -4.01 13.97 19.80
C TRP A 119 -3.21 13.01 18.93
N ALA A 120 -3.06 13.28 17.63
CA ALA A 120 -2.31 12.42 16.73
C ALA A 120 -0.82 12.32 17.12
N ARG A 121 -0.22 13.41 17.60
CA ARG A 121 1.15 13.41 18.15
C ARG A 121 1.27 12.60 19.43
N GLN A 122 0.29 12.70 20.32
CA GLN A 122 0.26 11.92 21.57
C GLN A 122 0.02 10.43 21.30
N ALA A 123 -0.85 10.12 20.34
CA ALA A 123 -1.12 8.77 19.87
C ALA A 123 0.12 8.19 19.17
N GLY A 124 0.89 8.99 18.43
CA GLY A 124 2.19 8.61 17.90
C GLY A 124 2.15 7.28 17.13
N PRO A 125 3.11 6.37 17.34
CA PRO A 125 3.20 5.11 16.59
C PRO A 125 1.99 4.19 16.70
N ALA A 126 1.09 4.39 17.66
CA ALA A 126 -0.17 3.64 17.73
C ALA A 126 -1.15 3.94 16.60
N LEU A 127 -0.95 5.02 15.83
CA LEU A 127 -1.68 5.25 14.58
C LEU A 127 -0.98 4.59 13.38
N SER A 128 0.02 3.73 13.61
CA SER A 128 0.86 3.15 12.56
C SER A 128 1.47 4.28 11.70
N PHE A 129 1.56 4.08 10.38
CA PHE A 129 2.03 5.09 9.44
C PHE A 129 1.10 6.31 9.32
N TYR A 130 -0.15 6.25 9.78
CA TYR A 130 -1.04 7.42 9.82
C TYR A 130 -0.68 8.46 10.88
N SER A 131 0.36 8.21 11.68
CA SER A 131 1.01 9.21 12.54
C SER A 131 1.98 10.14 11.80
N LEU A 132 2.25 9.87 10.52
CA LEU A 132 3.10 10.71 9.67
C LEU A 132 2.31 11.90 9.12
N THR A 133 3.00 13.00 8.86
CA THR A 133 2.41 14.30 8.51
C THR A 133 1.54 14.20 7.27
N GLU A 134 2.07 13.61 6.19
CA GLU A 134 1.40 13.54 4.90
C GLU A 134 0.23 12.54 4.93
N GLU A 135 0.39 11.39 5.60
CA GLU A 135 -0.68 10.42 5.81
C GLU A 135 -1.82 11.01 6.65
N PHE A 136 -1.49 11.71 7.75
CA PHE A 136 -2.49 12.36 8.59
C PHE A 136 -3.21 13.50 7.86
N HIS A 137 -2.49 14.26 7.02
CA HIS A 137 -3.09 15.27 6.15
C HIS A 137 -4.11 14.65 5.19
N MET A 138 -3.74 13.56 4.50
CA MET A 138 -4.63 12.81 3.62
C MET A 138 -5.91 12.36 4.35
N LEU A 139 -5.79 11.82 5.58
CA LEU A 139 -6.97 11.41 6.35
C LEU A 139 -7.86 12.60 6.77
N ARG A 140 -7.26 13.75 7.08
CA ARG A 140 -8.03 14.99 7.35
C ARG A 140 -8.81 15.43 6.12
N GLU A 141 -8.20 15.36 4.94
CA GLU A 141 -8.87 15.67 3.68
C GLU A 141 -10.01 14.67 3.37
N ALA A 142 -9.80 13.36 3.59
CA ALA A 142 -10.86 12.37 3.47
C ALA A 142 -12.05 12.70 4.39
N SER A 143 -11.78 13.08 5.66
CA SER A 143 -12.81 13.50 6.60
C SER A 143 -13.53 14.79 6.16
N ARG A 144 -12.80 15.77 5.60
CA ARG A 144 -13.38 17.01 5.04
C ARG A 144 -14.29 16.73 3.83
N LEU A 145 -13.97 15.70 3.06
CA LEU A 145 -14.78 15.21 1.93
C LEU A 145 -15.93 14.29 2.37
N HIS A 146 -16.17 14.16 3.67
CA HIS A 146 -17.22 13.31 4.25
C HIS A 146 -17.06 11.81 3.92
N THR A 147 -15.83 11.36 3.70
CA THR A 147 -15.51 9.95 3.51
C THR A 147 -15.29 9.26 4.85
N SER A 148 -16.00 8.17 5.10
CA SER A 148 -15.88 7.38 6.33
C SER A 148 -14.71 6.41 6.25
N LEU A 149 -13.92 6.32 7.32
CA LEU A 149 -12.77 5.41 7.37
C LEU A 149 -13.19 4.03 7.86
N ILE A 150 -12.66 2.95 7.28
CA ILE A 150 -12.75 1.60 7.83
C ILE A 150 -11.36 0.99 7.96
N GLY A 151 -11.14 0.22 9.01
CA GLY A 151 -9.92 -0.56 9.21
C GLY A 151 -10.15 -1.98 8.72
N LEU A 152 -9.15 -2.54 8.04
CA LEU A 152 -9.20 -3.88 7.47
C LEU A 152 -8.13 -4.81 8.02
N ASP A 153 -7.23 -4.37 8.88
CA ASP A 153 -6.09 -5.16 9.33
C ASP A 153 -6.20 -5.65 10.78
N GLN A 154 -5.26 -6.48 11.21
CA GLN A 154 -5.09 -6.83 12.61
C GLN A 154 -4.70 -5.61 13.47
N VAL A 155 -4.88 -5.72 14.79
CA VAL A 155 -4.40 -4.70 15.74
C VAL A 155 -2.90 -4.57 15.55
N ALA A 156 -2.46 -3.39 15.10
CA ALA A 156 -1.06 -3.20 14.77
C ALA A 156 -0.19 -3.32 16.03
N LEU A 157 1.04 -3.77 15.82
CA LEU A 157 2.10 -4.03 16.80
C LEU A 157 2.18 -2.99 17.94
N MET A 158 1.91 -1.74 17.61
CA MET A 158 2.09 -0.56 18.47
C MET A 158 0.78 0.09 18.90
N SER A 159 -0.37 -0.40 18.41
CA SER A 159 -1.68 0.22 18.60
C SER A 159 -2.41 -0.27 19.85
N ASP A 160 -1.98 -1.40 20.40
CA ASP A 160 -2.64 -2.11 21.50
C ASP A 160 -2.85 -1.26 22.75
N TYR A 161 -1.91 -0.38 23.11
CA TYR A 161 -2.09 0.49 24.28
C TYR A 161 -3.26 1.46 24.14
N LEU A 162 -3.56 1.99 22.95
CA LEU A 162 -4.72 2.88 22.76
C LEU A 162 -6.04 2.12 22.97
N LEU A 163 -6.07 0.85 22.55
CA LEU A 163 -7.23 -0.02 22.77
C LEU A 163 -7.39 -0.31 24.26
N PHE A 164 -6.31 -0.59 25.00
CA PHE A 164 -6.39 -0.77 26.45
C PHE A 164 -6.79 0.52 27.19
N GLU A 165 -6.34 1.69 26.76
CA GLU A 165 -6.80 2.97 27.32
C GLU A 165 -8.30 3.21 27.07
N GLU A 166 -8.82 2.85 25.89
CA GLU A 166 -10.25 2.91 25.56
C GLU A 166 -11.08 1.93 26.40
N LEU A 167 -10.58 0.70 26.55
CA LEU A 167 -11.20 -0.32 27.39
C LEU A 167 -11.21 0.10 28.86
N ALA A 168 -10.13 0.68 29.38
CA ALA A 168 -10.09 1.23 30.73
C ALA A 168 -11.13 2.35 30.93
N ARG A 169 -11.25 3.28 29.97
CA ARG A 169 -12.23 4.38 30.03
C ARG A 169 -13.67 3.87 30.03
N SER A 170 -13.96 2.84 29.24
CA SER A 170 -15.30 2.28 29.08
C SER A 170 -15.66 1.15 30.05
N ALA A 171 -14.68 0.59 30.78
CA ALA A 171 -14.90 -0.46 31.76
C ALA A 171 -15.89 0.00 32.85
N THR A 172 -16.87 -0.85 33.14
CA THR A 172 -17.87 -0.59 34.19
C THR A 172 -17.39 -1.05 35.57
N GLN A 173 -16.54 -2.07 35.60
CA GLN A 173 -16.02 -2.68 36.82
C GLN A 173 -14.65 -2.11 37.19
N ALA A 174 -14.47 -1.71 38.45
CA ALA A 174 -13.22 -1.10 38.91
C ALA A 174 -12.01 -2.03 38.75
N SER A 175 -12.17 -3.33 39.04
CA SER A 175 -11.11 -4.32 38.88
C SER A 175 -10.68 -4.50 37.42
N VAL A 176 -11.63 -4.47 36.48
CA VAL A 176 -11.37 -4.55 35.04
C VAL A 176 -10.67 -3.29 34.55
N ARG A 177 -11.14 -2.10 34.98
CA ARG A 177 -10.51 -0.81 34.67
C ARG A 177 -9.03 -0.79 35.07
N VAL A 178 -8.74 -1.13 36.33
CA VAL A 178 -7.36 -1.17 36.86
C VAL A 178 -6.48 -2.12 36.05
N GLN A 179 -7.03 -3.27 35.65
CA GLN A 179 -6.29 -4.23 34.83
C GLN A 179 -5.96 -3.64 33.45
N TYR A 180 -6.93 -3.02 32.76
CA TYR A 180 -6.67 -2.38 31.47
C TYR A 180 -5.71 -1.20 31.56
N GLU A 181 -5.77 -0.38 32.61
CA GLU A 181 -4.79 0.70 32.84
C GLU A 181 -3.37 0.16 32.99
N ALA A 182 -3.21 -0.95 33.71
CA ALA A 182 -1.92 -1.63 33.85
C ALA A 182 -1.42 -2.19 32.51
N MET A 183 -2.29 -2.82 31.73
CA MET A 183 -1.97 -3.34 30.39
C MET A 183 -1.58 -2.20 29.44
N ALA A 184 -2.33 -1.10 29.41
CA ALA A 184 -2.03 0.09 28.60
C ALA A 184 -0.63 0.63 28.91
N LYS A 185 -0.29 0.76 30.19
CA LYS A 185 1.04 1.23 30.61
C LYS A 185 2.15 0.29 30.15
N ARG A 186 1.98 -1.03 30.29
CA ARG A 186 2.97 -2.02 29.84
C ARG A 186 3.14 -2.01 28.32
N ALA A 187 2.03 -1.98 27.60
CA ALA A 187 1.98 -1.89 26.14
C ALA A 187 2.71 -0.65 25.63
N LYS A 188 2.44 0.52 26.21
CA LYS A 188 3.11 1.77 25.85
C LYS A 188 4.63 1.70 26.09
N ILE A 189 5.07 1.17 27.22
CA ILE A 189 6.50 0.96 27.51
C ILE A 189 7.14 0.01 26.49
N ALA A 190 6.45 -1.07 26.11
CA ALA A 190 6.95 -2.00 25.11
C ALA A 190 7.07 -1.35 23.73
N THR A 191 6.09 -0.54 23.32
CA THR A 191 6.13 0.24 22.07
C THR A 191 7.29 1.23 22.06
N GLU A 192 7.53 1.96 23.16
CA GLU A 192 8.68 2.86 23.28
C GLU A 192 10.01 2.11 23.16
N LYS A 193 10.12 0.92 23.75
CA LYS A 193 11.32 0.07 23.60
C LYS A 193 11.51 -0.40 22.16
N LEU A 194 10.46 -0.97 21.55
CA LEU A 194 10.48 -1.48 20.17
C LEU A 194 10.85 -0.39 19.15
N THR A 195 10.25 0.78 19.27
CA THR A 195 10.48 1.88 18.30
C THR A 195 11.89 2.46 18.38
N ASN A 196 12.56 2.30 19.53
CA ASN A 196 13.98 2.66 19.70
C ASN A 196 14.92 1.51 19.30
N ASP A 197 14.52 0.26 19.51
CA ASP A 197 15.30 -0.96 19.23
C ASP A 197 14.36 -2.08 18.76
N LEU A 198 14.41 -2.40 17.47
CA LEU A 198 13.54 -3.40 16.84
C LEU A 198 13.79 -4.84 17.34
N SER A 199 14.85 -5.09 18.11
CA SER A 199 15.07 -6.40 18.75
C SER A 199 14.22 -6.61 20.00
N GLN A 200 13.62 -5.54 20.55
CA GLN A 200 12.78 -5.62 21.73
C GLN A 200 11.42 -6.28 21.42
N PRO A 201 10.89 -7.13 22.31
CA PRO A 201 9.62 -7.78 22.06
C PRO A 201 8.46 -6.81 22.22
N MET A 202 7.41 -7.04 21.45
CA MET A 202 6.12 -6.41 21.66
C MET A 202 5.44 -6.90 22.93
N TYR A 203 4.54 -6.08 23.47
CA TYR A 203 3.71 -6.48 24.59
C TYR A 203 2.85 -7.71 24.26
N MET A 204 2.15 -7.73 23.11
CA MET A 204 1.37 -8.89 22.63
C MET A 204 2.17 -10.20 22.48
N GLN A 205 3.50 -10.13 22.38
CA GLN A 205 4.38 -11.30 22.31
C GLN A 205 5.00 -11.67 23.67
N SER A 206 4.79 -10.86 24.70
CA SER A 206 5.42 -11.04 26.00
C SER A 206 4.66 -12.02 26.91
N ALA A 207 5.37 -12.60 27.89
CA ALA A 207 4.75 -13.39 28.95
C ALA A 207 3.81 -12.56 29.84
N ALA A 208 4.09 -11.26 29.99
CA ALA A 208 3.24 -10.34 30.77
C ALA A 208 1.84 -10.23 30.15
N PHE A 209 1.74 -10.19 28.82
CA PHE A 209 0.46 -10.18 28.14
C PHE A 209 -0.36 -11.45 28.43
N GLU A 210 0.25 -12.64 28.38
CA GLU A 210 -0.43 -13.89 28.72
C GLU A 210 -0.89 -13.92 30.19
N GLN A 211 -0.07 -13.40 31.10
CA GLN A 211 -0.45 -13.26 32.51
C GLN A 211 -1.65 -12.33 32.66
N ASP A 212 -1.64 -11.17 32.01
CA ASP A 212 -2.72 -10.19 32.06
C ASP A 212 -4.02 -10.74 31.44
N LEU A 213 -3.93 -11.54 30.36
CA LEU A 213 -5.07 -12.29 29.82
C LEU A 213 -5.65 -13.29 30.82
N SER A 214 -4.79 -14.01 31.56
CA SER A 214 -5.23 -14.97 32.58
C SER A 214 -5.95 -14.31 33.77
N ILE A 215 -5.60 -13.04 34.07
CA ILE A 215 -6.27 -12.23 35.08
C ILE A 215 -7.63 -11.79 34.55
N LEU A 216 -7.68 -11.19 33.35
CA LEU A 216 -8.92 -10.73 32.72
C LEU A 216 -9.95 -11.86 32.54
N ALA A 217 -9.50 -13.08 32.24
CA ALA A 217 -10.39 -14.24 32.10
C ALA A 217 -11.19 -14.57 33.37
N LYS A 218 -10.77 -14.07 34.54
CA LYS A 218 -11.44 -14.27 35.83
C LYS A 218 -12.36 -13.10 36.22
N LEU A 219 -12.37 -12.03 35.42
CA LEU A 219 -13.12 -10.81 35.71
C LEU A 219 -14.39 -10.72 34.86
N PRO A 220 -15.47 -10.10 35.38
CA PRO A 220 -16.70 -9.90 34.63
C PRO A 220 -16.52 -8.83 33.54
N MET A 221 -16.32 -9.28 32.30
CA MET A 221 -16.24 -8.42 31.12
C MET A 221 -17.56 -8.36 30.35
N THR A 222 -17.90 -7.19 29.84
CA THR A 222 -18.98 -6.96 28.85
C THR A 222 -18.66 -7.65 27.53
N SER A 223 -19.67 -7.81 26.66
CA SER A 223 -19.47 -8.38 25.32
C SER A 223 -18.49 -7.56 24.48
N ARG A 224 -18.59 -6.23 24.53
CA ARG A 224 -17.67 -5.35 23.79
C ARG A 224 -16.21 -5.51 24.23
N GLU A 225 -15.98 -5.62 25.54
CA GLU A 225 -14.63 -5.87 26.08
C GLU A 225 -14.08 -7.22 25.59
N LYS A 226 -14.92 -8.27 25.59
CA LYS A 226 -14.54 -9.58 25.06
C LYS A 226 -14.20 -9.52 23.57
N ASP A 227 -15.02 -8.86 22.77
CA ASP A 227 -14.81 -8.77 21.31
C ASP A 227 -13.47 -8.09 20.98
N ILE A 228 -13.16 -6.97 21.62
CA ILE A 228 -11.88 -6.26 21.43
C ILE A 228 -10.73 -7.14 21.91
N LEU A 229 -10.86 -7.81 23.05
CA LEU A 229 -9.81 -8.67 23.58
C LEU A 229 -9.53 -9.88 22.67
N GLU A 230 -10.56 -10.48 22.06
CA GLU A 230 -10.39 -11.56 21.08
C GLU A 230 -9.69 -11.07 19.80
N ALA A 231 -9.99 -9.85 19.33
CA ALA A 231 -9.26 -9.25 18.22
C ALA A 231 -7.78 -9.04 18.53
N ILE A 232 -7.44 -8.57 19.74
CA ILE A 232 -6.06 -8.42 20.21
C ILE A 232 -5.38 -9.79 20.32
N LYS A 233 -6.04 -10.82 20.88
CA LYS A 233 -5.51 -12.19 20.96
C LYS A 233 -5.23 -12.79 19.59
N LEU A 234 -6.15 -12.59 18.63
CA LEU A 234 -5.94 -13.05 17.25
C LEU A 234 -4.74 -12.34 16.61
N SER A 235 -4.60 -11.03 16.83
CA SER A 235 -3.46 -10.25 16.36
C SER A 235 -2.14 -10.77 16.96
N ALA A 236 -2.11 -11.03 18.27
CA ALA A 236 -0.97 -11.66 18.94
C ALA A 236 -0.62 -13.03 18.35
N ARG A 237 -1.62 -13.87 18.03
CA ARG A 237 -1.42 -15.16 17.35
C ARG A 237 -0.83 -14.99 15.96
N ILE A 238 -1.29 -14.01 15.17
CA ILE A 238 -0.75 -13.76 13.84
C ILE A 238 0.73 -13.37 13.95
N TYR A 239 1.08 -12.45 14.85
CA TYR A 239 2.49 -12.07 15.05
C TYR A 239 3.37 -13.20 15.54
N LYS A 240 2.90 -14.02 16.49
CA LYS A 240 3.68 -15.17 17.00
C LYS A 240 3.91 -16.26 15.95
N SER A 241 2.96 -16.44 15.03
CA SER A 241 3.05 -17.45 13.98
C SER A 241 3.72 -16.97 12.70
N GLY A 242 3.79 -15.65 12.47
CA GLY A 242 4.21 -15.08 11.18
C GLY A 242 3.26 -15.44 10.02
N SER A 243 2.03 -15.87 10.32
CA SER A 243 1.12 -16.41 9.31
C SER A 243 0.46 -15.30 8.49
N HIS A 244 1.04 -15.00 7.33
CA HIS A 244 0.44 -14.06 6.38
C HIS A 244 -0.95 -14.51 5.89
N SER A 245 -1.14 -15.81 5.67
CA SER A 245 -2.45 -16.35 5.26
C SER A 245 -3.54 -16.11 6.31
N LEU A 246 -3.22 -16.23 7.61
CA LEU A 246 -4.15 -15.92 8.69
C LEU A 246 -4.47 -14.42 8.76
N ARG A 247 -3.46 -13.55 8.56
CA ARG A 247 -3.68 -12.10 8.43
C ARG A 247 -4.67 -11.80 7.32
N VAL A 248 -4.45 -12.34 6.12
CA VAL A 248 -5.33 -12.13 4.96
C VAL A 248 -6.75 -12.68 5.18
N GLN A 249 -6.90 -13.79 5.90
CA GLN A 249 -8.23 -14.27 6.30
C GLN A 249 -8.96 -13.27 7.21
N LEU A 250 -8.24 -12.72 8.20
CA LEU A 250 -8.78 -11.68 9.06
C LEU A 250 -9.14 -10.42 8.26
N MET A 251 -8.29 -9.99 7.32
CA MET A 251 -8.57 -8.80 6.52
C MET A 251 -9.82 -8.95 5.66
N LYS A 252 -9.96 -10.10 4.98
CA LYS A 252 -11.18 -10.45 4.23
C LYS A 252 -12.40 -10.55 5.14
N HIS A 253 -12.26 -11.11 6.34
CA HIS A 253 -13.36 -11.16 7.30
C HIS A 253 -13.84 -9.76 7.70
N GLN A 254 -12.92 -8.83 8.01
CA GLN A 254 -13.25 -7.44 8.35
C GLN A 254 -13.92 -6.72 7.18
N LEU A 255 -13.41 -6.91 5.96
CA LEU A 255 -14.04 -6.40 4.75
C LEU A 255 -15.49 -6.89 4.63
N MET A 256 -15.73 -8.18 4.86
CA MET A 256 -17.07 -8.75 4.80
C MET A 256 -17.99 -8.28 5.93
N LEU A 257 -17.46 -8.02 7.14
CA LEU A 257 -18.22 -7.37 8.22
C LEU A 257 -18.67 -5.96 7.84
N ALA A 258 -17.81 -5.21 7.16
CA ALA A 258 -18.10 -3.86 6.66
C ALA A 258 -18.97 -3.85 5.40
N TYR A 259 -19.15 -5.01 4.75
CA TYR A 259 -19.67 -5.10 3.38
C TYR A 259 -21.05 -4.46 3.24
N ALA A 260 -22.03 -4.96 4.00
CA ALA A 260 -23.42 -4.55 3.86
C ALA A 260 -23.66 -3.08 4.24
N SER A 261 -22.89 -2.54 5.18
CA SER A 261 -23.11 -1.19 5.74
C SER A 261 -22.36 -0.09 5.01
N THR A 262 -21.14 -0.37 4.54
CA THR A 262 -20.21 0.68 4.08
C THR A 262 -19.60 0.42 2.70
N ILE A 263 -19.72 -0.79 2.14
CA ILE A 263 -19.03 -1.15 0.89
C ILE A 263 -20.01 -1.42 -0.26
N LYS A 264 -21.08 -2.17 0.02
CA LYS A 264 -22.06 -2.57 -1.00
C LYS A 264 -22.78 -1.34 -1.55
N ASP A 265 -22.82 -1.23 -2.88
CA ASP A 265 -23.43 -0.10 -3.61
C ASP A 265 -22.87 1.28 -3.22
N LYS A 266 -21.67 1.32 -2.62
CA LYS A 266 -20.95 2.53 -2.22
C LYS A 266 -19.70 2.71 -3.04
N LYS A 267 -19.29 3.96 -3.27
CA LYS A 267 -17.99 4.25 -3.86
C LYS A 267 -16.91 4.12 -2.78
N VAL A 268 -15.99 3.18 -2.98
CA VAL A 268 -14.98 2.80 -1.99
C VAL A 268 -13.58 3.02 -2.54
N LEU A 269 -12.77 3.71 -1.76
CA LEU A 269 -11.32 3.77 -1.93
C LEU A 269 -10.68 2.81 -0.93
N ILE A 270 -9.65 2.08 -1.34
CA ILE A 270 -8.81 1.26 -0.46
C ILE A 270 -7.36 1.70 -0.66
N LYS A 271 -6.60 1.96 0.41
CA LYS A 271 -5.15 2.16 0.38
C LYS A 271 -4.48 1.20 1.35
N MET A 272 -3.65 0.31 0.81
CA MET A 272 -2.88 -0.68 1.57
C MET A 272 -1.59 -1.00 0.79
N GLY A 273 -0.67 -1.74 1.41
CA GLY A 273 0.51 -2.27 0.73
C GLY A 273 0.14 -3.01 -0.55
N ALA A 274 0.97 -2.90 -1.60
CA ALA A 274 0.68 -3.40 -2.93
C ALA A 274 0.46 -4.93 -3.00
N MET A 275 0.88 -5.68 -2.00
CA MET A 275 0.52 -7.09 -1.88
C MET A 275 -0.98 -7.32 -1.63
N HIS A 276 -1.65 -6.41 -0.93
CA HIS A 276 -3.05 -6.57 -0.51
C HIS A 276 -4.07 -6.08 -1.56
N CYS A 277 -3.63 -5.24 -2.50
CA CYS A 277 -4.49 -4.54 -3.46
C CYS A 277 -4.55 -5.18 -4.85
N ALA A 278 -3.79 -6.24 -5.13
CA ALA A 278 -3.82 -6.90 -6.44
C ALA A 278 -5.17 -7.60 -6.69
N ARG A 279 -5.71 -7.51 -7.91
CA ARG A 279 -6.95 -8.21 -8.31
C ARG A 279 -6.77 -9.73 -8.44
N GLY A 280 -5.54 -10.19 -8.66
CA GLY A 280 -5.20 -11.59 -8.87
C GLY A 280 -4.48 -12.20 -7.66
N GLU A 281 -3.62 -13.17 -7.93
CA GLU A 281 -2.67 -13.67 -6.92
C GLU A 281 -1.68 -12.55 -6.55
N SER A 282 -1.49 -12.31 -5.25
CA SER A 282 -0.53 -11.33 -4.73
C SER A 282 0.93 -11.81 -4.82
N TYR A 283 1.87 -10.92 -4.52
CA TYR A 283 3.30 -11.23 -4.44
C TYR A 283 3.62 -12.33 -3.41
N LEU A 284 2.76 -12.51 -2.38
CA LEU A 284 2.88 -13.57 -1.38
C LEU A 284 2.02 -14.80 -1.68
N THR A 285 1.68 -15.02 -2.95
CA THR A 285 1.00 -16.23 -3.45
C THR A 285 -0.36 -16.49 -2.80
N VAL A 286 -1.08 -15.42 -2.42
CA VAL A 286 -2.42 -15.48 -1.82
C VAL A 286 -3.40 -14.58 -2.55
N TYR A 287 -4.68 -14.98 -2.56
CA TYR A 287 -5.78 -14.15 -3.03
C TYR A 287 -6.33 -13.31 -1.88
N ASP A 288 -6.00 -12.02 -1.94
CA ASP A 288 -6.19 -11.05 -0.86
C ASP A 288 -7.45 -10.18 -1.05
N CYS A 289 -7.58 -9.12 -0.26
CA CYS A 289 -8.67 -8.13 -0.30
C CYS A 289 -8.90 -7.56 -1.70
N GLY A 290 -7.84 -7.27 -2.45
CA GLY A 290 -7.97 -6.81 -3.83
C GLY A 290 -8.67 -7.82 -4.74
N ASN A 291 -8.33 -9.09 -4.63
CA ASN A 291 -9.01 -10.15 -5.36
C ASN A 291 -10.46 -10.30 -4.91
N LEU A 292 -10.73 -10.27 -3.60
CA LEU A 292 -12.09 -10.36 -3.08
C LEU A 292 -12.99 -9.23 -3.61
N LEU A 293 -12.51 -7.97 -3.60
CA LEU A 293 -13.27 -6.85 -4.15
C LEU A 293 -13.46 -6.93 -5.66
N SER A 294 -12.48 -7.44 -6.41
CA SER A 294 -12.64 -7.70 -7.85
C SER A 294 -13.76 -8.72 -8.08
N ASN A 295 -13.76 -9.84 -7.35
CA ASN A 295 -14.80 -10.87 -7.48
C ASN A 295 -16.18 -10.36 -7.06
N LEU A 296 -16.27 -9.53 -6.02
CA LEU A 296 -17.52 -8.90 -5.60
C LEU A 296 -18.06 -7.96 -6.67
N ALA A 297 -17.22 -7.10 -7.26
CA ALA A 297 -17.62 -6.25 -8.38
C ALA A 297 -18.07 -7.08 -9.59
N GLU A 298 -17.33 -8.12 -9.96
CA GLU A 298 -17.67 -9.01 -11.07
C GLU A 298 -18.99 -9.75 -10.83
N SER A 299 -19.29 -10.16 -9.60
CA SER A 299 -20.56 -10.78 -9.24
C SER A 299 -21.77 -9.86 -9.43
N GLU A 300 -21.54 -8.55 -9.51
CA GLU A 300 -22.53 -7.51 -9.78
C GLU A 300 -22.48 -7.02 -11.24
N PHE A 301 -21.76 -7.73 -12.13
CA PHE A 301 -21.49 -7.32 -13.51
C PHE A 301 -20.81 -5.95 -13.64
N LYS A 302 -20.06 -5.54 -12.60
CA LYS A 302 -19.26 -4.32 -12.54
C LYS A 302 -17.77 -4.65 -12.61
N SER A 303 -16.94 -3.62 -12.56
CA SER A 303 -15.48 -3.75 -12.47
C SER A 303 -14.91 -2.95 -11.30
N SER A 304 -13.70 -3.29 -10.91
CA SER A 304 -12.86 -2.58 -9.95
C SER A 304 -11.61 -2.04 -10.64
N PHE A 305 -11.09 -0.91 -10.14
CA PHE A 305 -9.89 -0.26 -10.65
C PHE A 305 -8.73 -0.38 -9.66
N HIS A 306 -7.64 -0.99 -10.10
CA HIS A 306 -6.47 -1.29 -9.27
C HIS A 306 -5.26 -0.50 -9.73
N ILE A 307 -4.68 0.30 -8.83
CA ILE A 307 -3.52 1.17 -9.08
C ILE A 307 -2.38 0.68 -8.19
N ALA A 308 -1.22 0.39 -8.76
CA ALA A 308 0.03 0.26 -8.01
C ALA A 308 0.80 1.58 -8.09
N ILE A 309 1.44 2.02 -7.00
CA ILE A 309 2.24 3.24 -6.97
C ILE A 309 3.58 3.04 -6.25
N PHE A 310 4.68 3.42 -6.89
CA PHE A 310 6.03 3.25 -6.34
C PHE A 310 6.98 4.41 -6.69
N GLY A 311 7.96 4.65 -5.82
CA GLY A 311 9.07 5.56 -6.07
C GLY A 311 10.21 4.85 -6.81
N LYS A 312 10.85 5.53 -7.77
CA LYS A 312 12.01 4.99 -8.51
C LYS A 312 13.34 5.20 -7.77
N ASN A 313 13.60 6.43 -7.35
CA ASN A 313 14.82 6.85 -6.64
C ASN A 313 14.44 7.67 -5.41
N GLY A 314 15.44 8.18 -4.67
CA GLY A 314 15.23 9.05 -3.53
C GLY A 314 15.30 8.28 -2.23
N VAL A 315 14.53 8.70 -1.22
CA VAL A 315 14.62 8.17 0.13
C VAL A 315 13.25 7.75 0.63
N GLN A 316 13.13 6.49 1.07
CA GLN A 316 11.98 6.00 1.80
C GLN A 316 12.16 6.29 3.29
N GLY A 317 11.11 6.87 3.89
CA GLY A 317 11.11 7.16 5.32
C GLY A 317 11.01 5.91 6.19
N SER A 318 11.08 6.13 7.49
CA SER A 318 10.77 5.10 8.48
C SER A 318 10.18 5.75 9.73
N PRO A 319 9.12 5.19 10.33
CA PRO A 319 8.54 5.71 11.56
C PRO A 319 9.31 5.24 12.80
N PHE A 320 10.29 4.34 12.65
CA PHE A 320 11.02 3.73 13.76
C PHE A 320 12.41 4.33 13.88
N LYS A 321 12.80 4.82 15.07
CA LYS A 321 14.17 5.33 15.30
C LYS A 321 15.22 4.24 15.12
N GLY A 322 14.88 2.99 15.47
CA GLY A 322 15.73 1.82 15.28
C GLY A 322 15.87 1.35 13.83
N LEU A 323 15.14 1.93 12.88
CA LEU A 323 15.23 1.63 11.45
C LEU A 323 15.33 2.97 10.68
N PRO A 324 16.53 3.44 10.32
CA PRO A 324 16.66 4.72 9.64
C PRO A 324 16.01 4.69 8.25
N ALA A 325 15.71 5.88 7.74
CA ALA A 325 15.35 6.08 6.33
C ALA A 325 16.46 5.52 5.42
N HIS A 326 16.07 5.01 4.26
CA HIS A 326 17.01 4.36 3.34
C HIS A 326 16.77 4.80 1.89
N GLU A 327 17.83 4.72 1.09
CA GLU A 327 17.77 5.05 -0.33
C GLU A 327 17.03 3.94 -1.11
N LEU A 328 16.20 4.36 -2.06
CA LEU A 328 15.59 3.46 -3.02
C LEU A 328 16.60 3.05 -4.09
N ASP A 329 16.65 1.76 -4.40
CA ASP A 329 17.53 1.19 -5.42
C ASP A 329 16.68 0.38 -6.42
N PRO A 330 16.46 0.87 -7.65
CA PRO A 330 15.65 0.17 -8.65
C PRO A 330 16.32 -1.11 -9.19
N ASP A 331 17.61 -1.32 -8.93
CA ASP A 331 18.36 -2.51 -9.31
C ASP A 331 18.38 -3.58 -8.22
N LYS A 332 17.93 -3.24 -6.99
CA LYS A 332 17.96 -4.13 -5.82
C LYS A 332 16.62 -4.16 -5.07
N GLY A 333 16.55 -4.96 -4.02
CA GLY A 333 15.40 -5.00 -3.11
C GLY A 333 14.15 -5.66 -3.70
N ASP A 334 13.03 -5.39 -3.03
CA ASP A 334 11.76 -6.08 -3.27
C ASP A 334 11.06 -5.64 -4.54
N LEU A 335 11.37 -4.44 -5.08
CA LEU A 335 10.72 -3.89 -6.28
C LEU A 335 11.53 -4.08 -7.58
N LYS A 336 12.67 -4.79 -7.55
CA LYS A 336 13.50 -5.00 -8.75
C LYS A 336 12.76 -5.66 -9.92
N PHE A 337 11.68 -6.40 -9.65
CA PHE A 337 10.88 -7.05 -10.70
C PHE A 337 10.16 -6.05 -11.61
N ILE A 338 9.87 -4.83 -11.15
CA ILE A 338 9.32 -3.74 -12.00
C ILE A 338 10.39 -2.87 -12.65
N LYS A 339 11.67 -3.24 -12.58
CA LYS A 339 12.77 -2.51 -13.22
C LYS A 339 12.49 -2.11 -14.68
N PRO A 340 11.89 -2.95 -15.55
CA PRO A 340 11.58 -2.53 -16.91
C PRO A 340 10.70 -1.27 -17.01
N PHE A 341 9.84 -1.03 -16.03
CA PHE A 341 9.06 0.20 -15.94
C PHE A 341 9.87 1.35 -15.35
N PHE A 342 10.71 1.10 -14.34
CA PHE A 342 11.65 2.11 -13.84
C PHE A 342 12.57 2.64 -14.94
N ASP A 343 13.11 1.76 -15.79
CA ASP A 343 13.98 2.14 -16.92
C ASP A 343 13.26 3.04 -17.92
N ALA A 344 11.95 2.85 -18.10
CA ALA A 344 11.11 3.66 -18.97
C ALA A 344 10.61 4.98 -18.33
N THR A 345 10.79 5.17 -17.02
CA THR A 345 10.40 6.39 -16.33
C THR A 345 11.48 7.48 -16.46
N PRO A 346 11.15 8.67 -17.01
CA PRO A 346 12.06 9.81 -17.04
C PRO A 346 12.48 10.26 -15.63
N THR A 347 13.61 10.95 -15.54
CA THR A 347 14.19 11.38 -14.25
C THR A 347 13.43 12.52 -13.57
N ASP A 348 12.58 13.25 -14.28
CA ASP A 348 11.96 14.50 -13.83
C ASP A 348 10.42 14.47 -13.86
N SER A 349 9.81 13.36 -14.29
CA SER A 349 8.39 13.28 -14.57
C SER A 349 7.77 12.02 -13.98
N TRP A 350 6.56 12.15 -13.42
CA TRP A 350 5.77 10.98 -13.05
C TRP A 350 5.23 10.31 -14.31
N VAL A 351 5.02 9.00 -14.23
CA VAL A 351 4.50 8.19 -15.32
C VAL A 351 3.39 7.30 -14.81
N VAL A 352 2.35 7.15 -15.63
CA VAL A 352 1.32 6.13 -15.49
C VAL A 352 1.45 5.16 -16.67
N PHE A 353 1.68 3.90 -16.37
CA PHE A 353 1.64 2.80 -17.32
C PHE A 353 0.25 2.17 -17.31
N ASP A 354 -0.42 2.14 -18.46
CA ASP A 354 -1.66 1.40 -18.65
C ASP A 354 -1.33 -0.09 -18.83
N LEU A 355 -1.67 -0.90 -17.82
CA LEU A 355 -1.31 -2.31 -17.77
C LEU A 355 -2.35 -3.21 -18.45
N VAL A 356 -3.52 -2.68 -18.82
CA VAL A 356 -4.60 -3.47 -19.43
C VAL A 356 -4.16 -4.11 -20.76
N PRO A 357 -3.46 -3.41 -21.67
CA PRO A 357 -2.95 -4.02 -22.90
C PRO A 357 -1.91 -5.12 -22.65
N PHE A 358 -1.02 -4.93 -21.67
CA PHE A 358 -0.06 -5.95 -21.26
C PHE A 358 -0.75 -7.21 -20.72
N ARG A 359 -1.74 -7.01 -19.84
CA ARG A 359 -2.55 -8.11 -19.29
C ARG A 359 -3.22 -8.92 -20.39
N LYS A 360 -3.85 -8.25 -21.37
CA LYS A 360 -4.48 -8.91 -22.53
C LYS A 360 -3.47 -9.70 -23.35
N ALA A 361 -2.26 -9.17 -23.55
CA ALA A 361 -1.20 -9.88 -24.28
C ALA A 361 -0.69 -11.12 -23.53
N LEU A 362 -0.56 -11.05 -22.20
CA LEU A 362 -0.22 -12.21 -21.37
C LEU A 362 -1.30 -13.30 -21.43
N GLN A 363 -2.58 -12.91 -21.28
CA GLN A 363 -3.71 -13.84 -21.33
C GLN A 363 -3.84 -14.54 -22.69
N ARG A 364 -3.51 -13.83 -23.78
CA ARG A 364 -3.47 -14.38 -25.15
C ARG A 364 -2.17 -15.14 -25.46
N GLN A 365 -1.24 -15.23 -24.51
CA GLN A 365 0.07 -15.86 -24.67
C GLN A 365 0.93 -15.26 -25.79
N THR A 366 0.65 -14.02 -26.21
CA THR A 366 1.44 -13.30 -27.22
C THR A 366 2.61 -12.54 -26.60
N LEU A 367 2.50 -12.20 -25.31
CA LEU A 367 3.60 -11.72 -24.47
C LEU A 367 3.99 -12.82 -23.49
N LYS A 368 5.30 -13.04 -23.31
CA LYS A 368 5.86 -13.96 -22.31
C LYS A 368 6.71 -13.18 -21.33
N ILE A 369 6.47 -13.40 -20.04
CA ILE A 369 7.22 -12.79 -18.93
C ILE A 369 7.56 -13.91 -17.95
N GLU A 370 8.85 -14.19 -17.83
CA GLU A 370 9.38 -15.23 -16.94
C GLU A 370 9.29 -14.80 -15.47
N ASP A 371 9.61 -13.53 -15.18
CA ASP A 371 9.51 -12.97 -13.83
C ASP A 371 8.07 -13.06 -13.32
N VAL A 372 7.89 -13.81 -12.24
CA VAL A 372 6.58 -14.14 -11.68
C VAL A 372 5.92 -12.92 -11.06
N ASP A 373 6.68 -12.06 -10.39
CA ASP A 373 6.14 -10.92 -9.67
C ASP A 373 5.83 -9.77 -10.63
N LEU A 374 6.64 -9.55 -11.66
CA LEU A 374 6.29 -8.67 -12.78
C LEU A 374 4.99 -9.13 -13.45
N ARG A 375 4.84 -10.44 -13.68
CA ARG A 375 3.60 -11.00 -14.23
C ARG A 375 2.42 -10.77 -13.28
N ARG A 376 2.60 -10.98 -11.98
CA ARG A 376 1.55 -10.69 -10.95
C ARG A 376 1.18 -9.23 -10.93
N THR A 377 2.11 -8.30 -11.06
CA THR A 377 1.81 -6.86 -11.15
C THR A 377 0.92 -6.56 -12.36
N ILE A 378 1.29 -7.03 -13.55
CA ILE A 378 0.53 -6.78 -14.79
C ILE A 378 -0.87 -7.44 -14.73
N LEU A 379 -0.96 -8.64 -14.18
CA LEU A 379 -2.25 -9.33 -14.02
C LEU A 379 -3.10 -8.69 -12.92
N GLY A 380 -2.48 -8.16 -11.87
CA GLY A 380 -3.11 -7.66 -10.65
C GLY A 380 -3.58 -6.21 -10.73
N TYR A 381 -2.95 -5.37 -11.55
CA TYR A 381 -3.13 -3.92 -11.57
C TYR A 381 -3.52 -3.39 -12.95
N ASP A 382 -4.42 -2.41 -12.99
CA ASP A 382 -4.86 -1.72 -14.20
C ASP A 382 -3.92 -0.58 -14.58
N ALA A 383 -3.37 0.09 -13.56
CA ALA A 383 -2.39 1.16 -13.73
C ALA A 383 -1.19 0.94 -12.79
N LEU A 384 0.00 1.27 -13.29
CA LEU A 384 1.21 1.40 -12.48
C LEU A 384 1.69 2.84 -12.55
N VAL A 385 1.73 3.51 -11.40
CA VAL A 385 2.22 4.88 -11.23
C VAL A 385 3.65 4.83 -10.70
N ILE A 386 4.57 5.49 -11.38
CA ILE A 386 5.95 5.64 -10.91
C ILE A 386 6.26 7.13 -10.79
N PHE A 387 6.70 7.54 -9.60
CA PHE A 387 7.25 8.86 -9.35
C PHE A 387 8.79 8.80 -9.33
N PRO A 388 9.46 9.79 -9.92
CA PRO A 388 10.89 9.68 -10.20
C PRO A 388 11.78 9.78 -8.97
N THR A 389 11.36 10.54 -7.96
CA THR A 389 12.11 10.79 -6.72
C THR A 389 11.15 10.77 -5.53
N ALA A 390 11.43 9.90 -4.57
CA ALA A 390 10.74 9.76 -3.30
C ALA A 390 11.33 10.68 -2.24
N HIS A 391 10.44 11.30 -1.47
CA HIS A 391 10.81 12.01 -0.25
C HIS A 391 10.24 11.27 0.96
N PRO A 392 10.99 11.19 2.07
CA PRO A 392 10.52 10.50 3.25
C PRO A 392 9.29 11.23 3.81
N SER A 393 8.26 10.47 4.18
CA SER A 393 7.18 11.01 5.00
C SER A 393 7.72 11.46 6.37
N HIS A 394 7.17 12.55 6.90
CA HIS A 394 7.73 13.23 8.06
C HIS A 394 6.96 12.92 9.33
N ALA A 395 7.66 12.80 10.46
CA ALA A 395 7.02 12.77 11.77
C ALA A 395 6.14 14.02 11.98
N LEU A 396 4.94 13.83 12.51
CA LEU A 396 4.00 14.91 12.79
C LEU A 396 4.57 15.89 13.83
N LYS A 397 4.79 17.14 13.40
CA LYS A 397 5.48 18.19 14.17
C LYS A 397 4.63 18.97 15.16
#